data_AF-A0A0K2VKA9-F1
#
_entry.id   AF-A0A0K2VKA9-F1
#
_cell.length_a   1.000
_cell.length_b   1.000
_cell.length_c   1.000
_cell.angle_alpha   90.00
_cell.angle_beta   90.00
_cell.angle_gamma   90.00
#
_symmetry.space_group_name_H-M   'P 1'
#
loop_
_entity.id
_entity.type
_entity.pdbx_description
1 polymer ?
#
loop_
_entity_poly.entity_id
_entity_poly.type
_entity_poly.pdbx_seq_one_letter_code
_entity_poly.pdbx_strand_id
1 'polypeptide(L)'
;LRLIIVLTTIKDFINTNKVCNSIGCQQTAKTILENMDSTVNPCDDFYAFSCGGFINKTIVPNGEEKVNVLTKTKDGLIRDINDLMNEELNSSELQIFKDLKTFYKTCIDENKIEELGVTPMK
;
A
#
# COMPACT_ATOMS: atom_id res chain seq x y z
N LEU A 1 -0.86 11.71 -52.30
CA LEU A 1 -2.09 11.09 -51.76
C LEU A 1 -1.83 9.82 -50.94
N ARG A 2 -1.19 8.77 -51.49
CA ARG A 2 -0.97 7.49 -50.78
C ARG A 2 -0.18 7.63 -49.46
N LEU A 3 0.85 8.47 -49.41
CA LEU A 3 1.64 8.69 -48.19
C LEU A 3 0.84 9.39 -47.07
N ILE A 4 -0.04 10.32 -47.44
CA ILE A 4 -0.88 11.06 -46.48
C ILE A 4 -1.90 10.11 -45.85
N ILE A 5 -2.52 9.23 -46.66
CA ILE A 5 -3.46 8.21 -46.18
C ILE A 5 -2.76 7.24 -45.21
N VAL A 6 -1.51 6.84 -45.49
CA VAL A 6 -0.71 5.99 -44.58
C VAL A 6 -0.40 6.73 -43.28
N LEU A 7 -0.01 8.01 -43.33
CA LEU A 7 0.28 8.79 -42.13
C LEU A 7 -0.97 9.08 -41.27
N THR A 8 -2.12 9.32 -41.90
CA THR A 8 -3.39 9.52 -41.18
C THR A 8 -3.89 8.21 -40.58
N THR A 9 -3.83 7.09 -41.32
CA THR A 9 -4.23 5.78 -40.80
C THR A 9 -3.29 5.27 -39.69
N ILE A 10 -1.99 5.57 -39.75
CA ILE A 10 -1.05 5.30 -38.65
C ILE A 10 -1.38 6.18 -37.44
N LYS A 11 -1.66 7.47 -37.64
CA LYS A 11 -2.10 8.37 -36.56
C LYS A 11 -3.37 7.84 -35.91
N ASP A 12 -4.35 7.43 -36.71
CA ASP A 12 -5.63 6.90 -36.22
C ASP A 12 -5.45 5.55 -35.53
N PHE A 13 -4.56 4.67 -36.01
CA PHE A 13 -4.19 3.42 -35.34
C PHE A 13 -3.46 3.65 -34.00
N ILE A 14 -2.60 4.67 -33.93
CA ILE A 14 -1.98 5.10 -32.66
C ILE A 14 -3.05 5.69 -31.72
N ASN A 15 -4.05 6.38 -32.27
CA ASN A 15 -5.12 7.05 -31.53
C ASN A 15 -6.33 6.13 -31.20
N THR A 16 -6.36 4.89 -31.72
CA THR A 16 -7.37 3.88 -31.35
C THR A 16 -7.11 3.21 -30.00
N ASN A 17 -5.94 3.42 -29.40
CA ASN A 17 -5.70 3.03 -28.02
C ASN A 17 -6.20 4.16 -27.13
N LYS A 18 -7.38 3.96 -26.50
CA LYS A 18 -7.85 4.83 -25.40
C LYS A 18 -6.92 4.66 -24.19
N VAL A 19 -5.72 5.22 -24.26
CA VAL A 19 -4.74 5.19 -23.17
C VAL A 19 -5.23 6.11 -22.06
N CYS A 20 -5.35 5.57 -20.85
CA CYS A 20 -5.71 6.36 -19.68
C CYS A 20 -4.52 7.20 -19.20
N ASN A 21 -4.69 8.52 -19.15
CA ASN A 21 -3.66 9.46 -18.70
C ASN A 21 -3.99 10.13 -17.35
N SER A 22 -4.98 9.62 -16.61
CA SER A 22 -5.25 10.11 -15.25
C SER A 22 -4.06 9.82 -14.34
N ILE A 23 -3.91 10.62 -13.27
CA ILE A 23 -2.85 10.43 -12.28
C ILE A 23 -2.90 9.01 -11.71
N GLY A 24 -4.09 8.51 -11.38
CA GLY A 24 -4.28 7.14 -10.88
C GLY A 24 -3.82 6.07 -11.87
N CYS A 25 -4.10 6.23 -13.16
CA CYS A 25 -3.64 5.29 -14.18
C CYS A 25 -2.10 5.29 -14.31
N GLN A 26 -1.48 6.47 -14.31
CA GLN A 26 -0.01 6.59 -14.41
C GLN A 26 0.69 5.99 -13.18
N GLN A 27 0.18 6.25 -11.98
CA GLN A 27 0.72 5.68 -10.73
C GLN A 27 0.55 4.15 -10.68
N THR A 28 -0.60 3.65 -11.13
CA THR A 28 -0.88 2.21 -11.18
C THR A 28 0.04 1.54 -12.20
N ALA A 29 0.17 2.09 -13.41
CA ALA A 29 1.05 1.57 -14.44
C ALA A 29 2.51 1.53 -13.97
N LYS A 30 2.98 2.59 -13.32
CA LYS A 30 4.32 2.62 -12.70
C LYS A 30 4.48 1.49 -11.67
N THR A 31 3.54 1.34 -10.75
CA THR A 31 3.58 0.29 -9.72
C THR A 31 3.62 -1.11 -10.33
N ILE A 32 2.84 -1.37 -11.38
CA ILE A 32 2.84 -2.65 -12.10
C ILE A 32 4.22 -2.91 -12.70
N LEU A 33 4.77 -1.94 -13.43
CA LEU A 33 6.07 -2.06 -14.09
C LEU A 33 7.22 -2.29 -13.10
N GLU A 34 7.18 -1.64 -11.93
CA GLU A 34 8.19 -1.81 -10.88
C GLU A 34 8.12 -3.17 -10.17
N ASN A 35 6.99 -3.87 -10.23
CA ASN A 35 6.83 -5.19 -9.62
C ASN A 35 7.16 -6.32 -10.60
N MET A 36 7.13 -6.04 -11.90
CA MET A 36 7.37 -6.97 -12.98
C MET A 36 8.88 -7.17 -13.23
N ASP A 37 9.27 -8.39 -13.59
CA ASP A 37 10.57 -8.72 -14.17
C ASP A 37 10.37 -9.12 -15.64
N SER A 38 10.64 -8.18 -16.54
CA SER A 38 10.47 -8.38 -17.99
C SER A 38 11.53 -9.26 -18.64
N THR A 39 12.52 -9.74 -17.88
CA THR A 39 13.53 -10.68 -18.39
C THR A 39 13.02 -12.12 -18.40
N VAL A 40 11.96 -12.41 -17.63
CA VAL A 40 11.31 -13.72 -17.58
C VAL A 40 10.22 -13.81 -18.63
N ASN A 41 10.14 -14.94 -19.34
CA ASN A 41 9.04 -15.17 -20.27
C ASN A 41 7.74 -15.50 -19.48
N PRO A 42 6.65 -14.73 -19.65
CA PRO A 42 5.40 -14.97 -18.92
C PRO A 42 4.75 -16.33 -19.21
N CYS A 43 5.04 -16.96 -20.36
CA CYS A 43 4.53 -18.29 -20.69
C CYS A 43 5.25 -19.41 -19.94
N ASP A 44 6.46 -19.14 -19.42
CA ASP A 44 7.28 -20.12 -18.70
C ASP A 44 7.07 -20.00 -17.18
N ASP A 45 7.12 -18.77 -16.64
CA ASP A 45 6.80 -18.48 -15.24
C ASP A 45 6.14 -17.10 -15.10
N PHE A 46 4.81 -17.09 -15.08
CA PHE A 46 4.04 -15.84 -14.95
C PHE A 46 4.22 -15.17 -13.57
N TYR A 47 4.54 -15.94 -12.53
CA TYR A 47 4.72 -15.37 -11.20
C TYR A 47 6.04 -14.61 -11.12
N ALA A 48 7.15 -15.22 -11.57
CA ALA A 48 8.43 -14.53 -11.66
C ALA A 48 8.36 -13.34 -12.63
N PHE A 49 7.67 -13.46 -13.77
CA PHE A 49 7.44 -12.31 -14.66
C PHE A 49 6.68 -11.18 -13.96
N SER A 50 5.53 -11.45 -13.36
CA SER A 50 4.66 -10.38 -12.82
C SER A 50 5.12 -9.82 -11.46
N CYS A 51 5.86 -10.59 -10.67
CA CYS A 51 6.21 -10.25 -9.28
C CYS A 51 7.72 -10.27 -9.01
N GLY A 52 8.56 -10.71 -9.95
CA GLY A 52 10.02 -10.85 -9.75
C GLY A 52 10.69 -9.54 -9.34
N GLY A 53 10.30 -8.42 -9.95
CA GLY A 53 10.77 -7.09 -9.55
C GLY A 53 10.41 -6.74 -8.10
N PHE A 54 9.21 -7.13 -7.65
CA PHE A 54 8.81 -6.96 -6.25
C PHE A 54 9.63 -7.84 -5.30
N ILE A 55 9.86 -9.10 -5.65
CA ILE A 55 10.60 -10.05 -4.82
C ILE A 55 12.05 -9.56 -4.65
N ASN A 56 12.69 -9.13 -5.74
CA ASN A 56 14.09 -8.68 -5.72
C ASN A 56 14.30 -7.41 -4.86
N LYS A 57 13.30 -6.54 -4.75
CA LYS A 57 13.39 -5.28 -3.98
C LYS A 57 12.87 -5.37 -2.55
N THR A 58 12.13 -6.43 -2.20
CA THR A 58 11.41 -6.50 -0.92
C THR A 58 12.20 -7.31 0.10
N ILE A 59 12.42 -6.72 1.27
CA ILE A 59 13.02 -7.39 2.44
C ILE A 59 11.88 -7.65 3.43
N VAL A 60 11.84 -8.85 4.00
CA VAL A 60 10.90 -9.18 5.08
C VAL A 60 11.43 -8.56 6.38
N PRO A 61 10.71 -7.61 7.02
CA PRO A 61 11.13 -7.00 8.27
C PRO A 61 11.23 -8.00 9.42
N ASN A 62 12.01 -7.67 10.44
CA ASN A 62 12.06 -8.45 11.67
C ASN A 62 10.66 -8.51 12.33
N GLY A 63 10.25 -9.70 12.75
CA GLY A 63 8.93 -9.93 13.36
C GLY A 63 7.81 -10.24 12.35
N GLU A 64 8.07 -10.15 11.05
CA GLU A 64 7.15 -10.56 10.00
C GLU A 64 7.60 -11.89 9.37
N GLU A 65 6.65 -12.77 9.06
CA GLU A 65 6.94 -14.03 8.37
C GLU A 65 6.96 -13.85 6.84
N LYS A 66 6.21 -12.87 6.33
CA LYS A 66 6.02 -12.65 4.89
C LYS A 66 5.65 -11.21 4.62
N VAL A 67 6.03 -10.73 3.43
CA VAL A 67 5.56 -9.44 2.90
C VAL A 67 4.86 -9.67 1.58
N ASN A 68 3.65 -9.15 1.47
CA ASN A 68 2.88 -9.15 0.23
C ASN A 68 1.98 -7.91 0.18
N VAL A 69 1.11 -7.83 -0.82
CA VAL A 69 0.19 -6.70 -0.98
C VAL A 69 -0.73 -6.55 0.24
N LEU A 70 -1.24 -7.66 0.79
CA LEU A 70 -2.15 -7.63 1.93
C LEU A 70 -1.47 -7.14 3.21
N THR A 71 -0.23 -7.55 3.47
CA THR A 71 0.51 -7.05 4.64
C THR A 71 0.79 -5.55 4.49
N LYS A 72 1.26 -5.10 3.33
CA LYS A 72 1.46 -3.66 3.07
C LYS A 72 0.18 -2.83 3.22
N THR A 73 -0.95 -3.35 2.76
CA THR A 73 -2.26 -2.69 2.96
C THR A 73 -2.66 -2.64 4.42
N LYS A 74 -2.48 -3.74 5.17
CA LYS A 74 -2.75 -3.81 6.60
C LYS A 74 -1.89 -2.81 7.37
N ASP A 75 -0.60 -2.68 7.03
CA ASP A 75 0.31 -1.73 7.68
C ASP A 75 -0.14 -0.28 7.46
N GLY A 76 -0.62 0.03 6.26
CA GLY A 76 -1.24 1.32 5.96
C GLY A 76 -2.46 1.58 6.82
N LEU A 77 -3.38 0.62 6.87
CA LEU A 77 -4.61 0.73 7.67
C LEU A 77 -4.32 0.89 9.17
N ILE A 78 -3.38 0.12 9.72
CA ILE A 78 -2.99 0.22 11.13
C ILE A 78 -2.38 1.60 11.42
N ARG A 79 -1.56 2.13 10.50
CA ARG A 79 -1.02 3.49 10.63
C ARG A 79 -2.15 4.53 10.71
N ASP A 80 -3.11 4.47 9.81
CA ASP A 80 -4.24 5.41 9.80
C ASP A 80 -5.07 5.30 11.10
N ILE A 81 -5.32 4.08 11.58
CA ILE A 81 -6.00 3.86 12.87
C ILE A 81 -5.18 4.44 14.02
N ASN A 82 -3.88 4.21 14.05
CA ASN A 82 -3.00 4.73 15.10
C ASN A 82 -2.99 6.25 15.10
N ASP A 83 -2.94 6.89 13.94
CA ASP A 83 -2.99 8.34 13.81
C ASP A 83 -4.31 8.87 14.41
N LEU A 84 -5.45 8.29 14.02
CA LEU A 84 -6.76 8.64 14.55
C LEU A 84 -6.88 8.45 16.06
N MET A 85 -6.31 7.38 16.62
CA MET A 85 -6.38 7.11 18.06
C MET A 85 -5.46 8.03 18.88
N ASN A 86 -4.39 8.55 18.28
CA ASN A 86 -3.45 9.44 18.94
C ASN A 86 -3.88 10.90 18.95
N GLU A 87 -4.85 11.30 18.13
CA GLU A 87 -5.41 12.65 18.12
C GLU A 87 -5.83 13.12 19.53
N GLU A 88 -5.79 14.44 19.74
CA GLU A 88 -6.29 15.04 20.97
C GLU A 88 -7.79 14.77 21.14
N LEU A 89 -8.23 14.63 22.39
CA LEU A 89 -9.63 14.41 22.69
C LEU A 89 -10.43 15.67 22.33
N ASN A 90 -11.38 15.52 21.42
CA ASN A 90 -12.27 16.60 21.05
C ASN A 90 -13.46 16.65 22.02
N SER A 91 -13.75 17.81 22.60
CA SER A 91 -14.85 18.00 23.55
C SER A 91 -16.22 17.62 22.96
N SER A 92 -16.40 17.82 21.66
CA SER A 92 -17.63 17.55 20.91
C SER A 92 -17.76 16.11 20.41
N GLU A 93 -16.72 15.29 20.60
CA GLU A 93 -16.71 13.88 20.18
C GLU A 93 -17.60 13.01 21.09
N LEU A 94 -18.21 11.98 20.49
CA LEU A 94 -19.04 11.01 21.22
C LEU A 94 -18.20 10.28 22.26
N GLN A 95 -18.80 9.97 23.41
CA GLN A 95 -18.10 9.35 24.54
C GLN A 95 -17.39 8.04 24.16
N ILE A 96 -18.00 7.21 23.30
CA ILE A 96 -17.39 5.95 22.84
C ILE A 96 -16.03 6.13 22.18
N PHE A 97 -15.83 7.21 21.41
CA PHE A 97 -14.54 7.46 20.78
C PHE A 97 -13.53 8.04 21.76
N LYS A 98 -13.98 8.83 22.74
CA LYS A 98 -13.12 9.28 23.85
C LYS A 98 -12.63 8.09 24.67
N ASP A 99 -13.52 7.16 24.97
CA ASP A 99 -13.20 5.94 25.72
C ASP A 99 -12.23 5.05 24.92
N LEU A 100 -12.48 4.87 23.61
CA LEU A 100 -11.61 4.10 22.72
C LEU A 100 -10.20 4.70 22.64
N LYS A 101 -10.08 6.03 22.42
CA LYS A 101 -8.80 6.75 22.40
C LYS A 101 -8.08 6.65 23.74
N THR A 102 -8.80 6.79 24.84
CA THR A 102 -8.23 6.66 26.19
C THR A 102 -7.71 5.24 26.43
N PHE A 103 -8.51 4.22 26.12
CA PHE A 103 -8.11 2.82 26.21
C PHE A 103 -6.86 2.52 25.37
N TYR A 104 -6.83 2.97 24.12
CA TYR A 104 -5.67 2.84 23.25
C TYR A 104 -4.41 3.48 23.87
N LYS A 105 -4.51 4.73 24.35
CA LYS A 105 -3.39 5.45 24.99
C LYS A 105 -2.88 4.76 26.25
N THR A 106 -3.75 4.12 27.04
CA THR A 106 -3.30 3.33 28.20
C THR A 106 -2.53 2.07 27.80
N CYS A 107 -2.80 1.49 26.63
CA CYS A 107 -2.13 0.28 26.15
C CYS A 107 -0.72 0.56 25.62
N ILE A 108 -0.50 1.73 25.01
CA ILE A 108 0.77 2.09 24.38
C ILE A 108 1.72 2.88 25.29
N ASP A 109 1.30 3.23 26.52
CA ASP A 109 2.13 3.92 27.51
C ASP A 109 3.09 2.94 28.20
N GLU A 110 4.20 2.66 27.51
CA GLU A 110 5.25 1.75 27.99
C GLU A 110 5.83 2.19 29.35
N ASN A 111 5.97 3.51 29.58
CA ASN A 111 6.48 4.02 30.86
C ASN A 111 5.57 3.62 32.01
N LYS A 112 4.24 3.75 31.82
CA LYS A 112 3.29 3.39 32.86
C LYS A 112 3.23 1.88 33.08
N ILE A 113 3.36 1.10 32.01
CA ILE A 113 3.43 -0.37 32.08
C ILE A 113 4.67 -0.79 32.88
N GLU A 114 5.83 -0.21 32.61
CA GLU A 114 7.08 -0.50 33.33
C GLU A 114 7.02 -0.08 34.80
N GLU A 115 6.43 1.08 35.11
CA GLU A 115 6.23 1.56 36.49
C GLU A 115 5.37 0.60 37.31
N LEU A 116 4.28 0.09 36.73
CA LEU A 116 3.35 -0.83 37.42
C LEU A 116 3.92 -2.25 37.57
N GLY A 117 4.78 -2.66 36.64
CA GLY A 117 5.38 -4.00 36.58
C GLY A 117 4.31 -5.09 36.61
N VAL A 118 4.57 -6.17 37.37
CA VAL A 118 3.65 -7.32 37.48
C VAL A 118 2.52 -7.12 38.49
N THR A 119 2.42 -5.95 39.11
CA THR A 119 1.45 -5.67 40.19
C THR A 119 0.00 -5.91 39.75
N PRO A 120 -0.45 -5.51 38.54
CA PRO A 120 -1.83 -5.73 38.09
C PRO A 120 -2.21 -7.20 37.85
N MET A 121 -1.24 -8.12 37.83
CA MET A 121 -1.45 -9.55 37.56
C MET A 121 -1.57 -10.41 38.84
N LYS A 122 -1.47 -9.80 40.01
CA LYS A 122 -1.65 -10.46 41.32
C LYS A 122 -3.11 -10.38 41.76
#